data_AF-A0A520KKW7-F1
#
_entry.id   AF-A0A520KKW7-F1
#
_cell.length_a   1.000
_cell.length_b   1.000
_cell.length_c   1.000
_cell.angle_alpha   90.00
_cell.angle_beta   90.00
_cell.angle_gamma   90.00
#
_symmetry.space_group_name_H-M   'P 1'
#
loop_
_entity.id
_entity.type
_entity.pdbx_description
1 polymer ?
#
loop_
_entity_poly.entity_id
_entity_poly.type
_entity_poly.pdbx_seq_one_letter_code
_entity_poly.pdbx_strand_id
1 'polypeptide(L)' 'MDRLSTGIGKLDLMLEGGIPRGFLVAVTGEPGTGKSILCQHFAWQGDKEGDKVIYVTTEESRGSILEQAELLGMDMRKGV' A
#
# COMPACT_ATOMS: atom_id res chain seq x y z
N MET A 1 2.85 16.14 -13.62
CA MET A 1 1.93 14.98 -13.64
C MET A 1 1.65 14.64 -12.19
N ASP A 2 0.39 14.46 -11.81
CA ASP A 2 0.05 14.12 -10.42
C ASP A 2 0.49 12.69 -10.11
N ARG A 3 1.15 12.48 -8.97
CA ARG A 3 1.75 11.20 -8.57
C ARG A 3 1.37 10.87 -7.13
N LEU A 4 1.09 9.60 -6.89
CA LEU A 4 0.72 9.01 -5.61
C LEU A 4 1.95 8.41 -4.95
N SER A 5 2.21 8.76 -3.69
CA SER A 5 3.29 8.14 -2.93
C SER A 5 3.00 6.65 -2.69
N THR A 6 4.03 5.81 -2.76
CA THR A 6 3.95 4.40 -2.36
C THR A 6 3.97 4.21 -0.84
N GLY A 7 4.13 5.28 -0.06
CA GLY A 7 4.40 5.20 1.38
C GLY A 7 5.83 4.76 1.71
N ILE A 8 6.70 4.60 0.70
CA ILE A 8 8.08 4.14 0.83
C ILE A 8 8.98 5.12 0.10
N GLY A 9 9.54 6.10 0.82
CA GLY A 9 10.24 7.23 0.18
C GLY A 9 11.40 6.86 -0.75
N LYS A 10 12.11 5.75 -0.48
CA LYS A 10 13.16 5.26 -1.40
C LYS A 10 12.58 4.73 -2.71
N LEU A 11 11.45 4.04 -2.66
CA LEU A 11 10.77 3.54 -3.87
C LEU A 11 10.16 4.71 -4.65
N ASP A 12 9.56 5.68 -3.96
CA ASP A 12 9.07 6.91 -4.59
C ASP A 12 10.17 7.63 -5.36
N LEU A 13 11.38 7.75 -4.76
CA LEU A 13 12.54 8.32 -5.44
C LEU A 13 12.92 7.53 -6.69
N MET A 14 12.97 6.20 -6.61
CA MET A 14 13.25 5.33 -7.76
C MET A 14 12.19 5.42 -8.87
N LEU A 15 10.96 5.76 -8.51
CA LEU A 15 9.84 5.94 -9.42
C LEU A 15 9.65 7.40 -9.87
N GLU A 16 10.61 8.29 -9.59
CA GLU A 16 10.55 9.72 -9.92
C GLU A 16 9.35 10.45 -9.28
N GLY A 17 9.12 10.17 -7.99
CA GLY A 17 8.07 10.79 -7.18
C GLY A 17 6.80 9.95 -7.00
N GLY A 18 6.88 8.62 -7.16
CA GLY A 18 5.77 7.69 -6.92
C GLY A 18 4.99 7.29 -8.19
N ILE A 19 3.80 6.71 -8.00
CA ILE A 19 2.99 6.12 -9.08
C ILE A 19 2.15 7.22 -9.77
N PRO A 20 2.16 7.35 -11.11
CA PRO A 20 1.28 8.31 -11.80
C PRO A 20 -0.20 8.06 -11.51
N ARG A 21 -0.95 9.12 -11.17
CA ARG A 21 -2.39 8.99 -10.87
C ARG A 21 -3.15 8.45 -12.10
N GLY A 22 -4.06 7.50 -11.85
CA GLY A 22 -4.90 6.87 -12.88
C GLY A 22 -4.27 5.66 -13.56
N PHE A 23 -3.06 5.25 -13.16
CA PHE A 23 -2.40 4.07 -13.72
C PHE A 23 -2.88 2.79 -13.03
N LEU A 24 -2.96 1.71 -13.82
CA LEU A 24 -3.06 0.35 -13.30
C LEU A 24 -1.65 -0.20 -13.11
N VAL A 25 -1.30 -0.60 -11.89
CA VAL A 25 0.02 -1.13 -11.55
C VAL A 25 -0.10 -2.59 -11.14
N ALA A 26 0.73 -3.45 -11.73
CA ALA A 26 0.86 -4.84 -11.33
C ALA A 26 2.14 -5.04 -10.50
N VAL A 27 2.00 -5.55 -9.29
CA VAL A 27 3.14 -5.92 -8.42
C VAL A 27 3.36 -7.43 -8.55
N THR A 28 4.53 -7.83 -9.06
CA THR A 28 4.83 -9.25 -9.35
C THR A 28 6.08 -9.72 -8.61
N GLY A 29 6.18 -11.03 -8.38
CA GLY A 29 7.30 -11.66 -7.67
C GLY A 29 6.90 -12.95 -6.94
N GLU A 30 7.88 -13.76 -6.54
CA GLU A 30 7.69 -15.03 -5.83
C GLU A 30 6.99 -14.86 -4.47
N PRO A 31 6.37 -15.92 -3.90
CA PRO A 31 5.84 -15.87 -2.54
C PRO A 31 6.88 -15.37 -1.53
N GLY A 32 6.46 -14.53 -0.57
CA GLY A 32 7.36 -13.98 0.46
C GLY A 32 8.19 -12.77 0.04
N THR A 33 8.16 -12.31 -1.22
CA THR A 33 8.92 -11.11 -1.66
C THR A 33 8.35 -9.76 -1.21
N GLY A 34 7.26 -9.75 -0.42
CA GLY A 34 6.69 -8.52 0.13
C GLY A 34 5.66 -7.80 -0.74
N LYS A 35 5.06 -8.47 -1.74
CA LYS A 35 4.01 -7.87 -2.60
C LYS A 35 2.84 -7.29 -1.80
N SER A 36 2.26 -8.08 -0.90
CA SER A 36 1.13 -7.64 -0.06
C SER A 36 1.54 -6.51 0.89
N ILE A 37 2.79 -6.54 1.38
CA ILE A 37 3.35 -5.46 2.21
C ILE A 37 3.42 -4.16 1.41
N LEU A 38 3.90 -4.19 0.16
CA LEU A 38 3.89 -3.02 -0.71
C LEU A 38 2.47 -2.49 -0.96
N CYS A 39 1.50 -3.38 -1.20
CA CYS A 39 0.10 -2.98 -1.37
C CYS A 39 -0.47 -2.34 -0.10
N GLN A 40 -0.12 -2.83 1.10
CA GLN A 40 -0.51 -2.23 2.36
C GLN A 40 0.11 -0.84 2.56
N HIS A 41 1.40 -0.66 2.25
CA HIS A 41 2.04 0.66 2.28
C HIS A 41 1.33 1.66 1.39
N PHE A 42 1.01 1.27 0.15
CA PHE A 42 0.29 2.14 -0.77
C PHE A 42 -1.12 2.49 -0.27
N ALA A 43 -1.87 1.50 0.23
CA ALA A 43 -3.20 1.71 0.78
C ALA A 43 -3.20 2.62 2.02
N TRP A 44 -2.29 2.36 2.95
CA TRP A 44 -2.14 3.16 4.17
C TRP A 44 -1.69 4.59 3.87
N GLN A 45 -0.78 4.77 2.90
CA GLN A 45 -0.34 6.11 2.51
C GLN A 45 -1.48 6.91 1.87
N GLY A 46 -2.27 6.29 0.99
CA GLY A 46 -3.45 6.94 0.40
C GLY A 46 -4.45 7.38 1.47
N ASP A 47 -4.77 6.51 2.44
CA ASP A 47 -5.66 6.86 3.56
C ASP A 47 -5.12 8.05 4.36
N LYS A 48 -3.82 8.07 4.67
CA LYS A 48 -3.16 9.21 5.36
C LYS A 48 -3.20 10.51 4.57
N GLU A 49 -3.20 10.44 3.25
CA GLU A 49 -3.31 11.61 2.36
C GLU A 49 -4.77 12.03 2.12
N GLY A 50 -5.74 11.29 2.67
CA GLY A 50 -7.17 11.59 2.58
C GLY A 50 -7.85 10.96 1.36
N ASP A 51 -7.18 10.06 0.63
CA ASP A 51 -7.80 9.30 -0.44
C ASP A 51 -8.78 8.25 0.12
N LYS A 52 -9.84 7.97 -0.64
CA LYS A 52 -10.74 6.84 -0.33
C LYS A 52 -10.12 5.56 -0.84
N VAL A 53 -9.73 4.67 0.07
CA VAL A 53 -9.01 3.44 -0.27
C VAL A 53 -9.88 2.22 -0.01
N ILE A 54 -9.85 1.26 -0.95
CA ILE A 54 -10.44 -0.07 -0.77
C ILE A 54 -9.32 -1.09 -0.92
N TYR A 55 -9.10 -1.89 0.13
CA TYR A 55 -8.18 -3.01 0.10
C TYR A 55 -8.96 -4.32 -0.06
N VAL A 56 -8.79 -4.99 -1.19
CA VAL A 56 -9.44 -6.28 -1.49
C VAL A 56 -8.41 -7.39 -1.45
N THR A 57 -8.72 -8.49 -0.78
CA THR A 57 -7.87 -9.69 -0.68
C THR A 57 -8.72 -10.96 -0.78
N THR A 58 -8.11 -12.06 -1.21
CA THR A 58 -8.72 -13.39 -1.26
C THR A 58 -7.97 -14.43 -0.44
N GLU A 59 -6.78 -14.12 0.06
CA GLU A 59 -5.89 -15.09 0.72
C GLU A 59 -5.89 -14.96 2.24
N GLU A 60 -5.94 -13.74 2.76
CA GLU A 60 -5.77 -13.44 4.19
C GLU A 60 -7.04 -12.87 4.82
N SER A 61 -7.25 -13.14 6.11
CA SER A 61 -8.36 -12.54 6.85
C SER A 61 -8.11 -11.05 7.12
N ARG A 62 -9.19 -10.29 7.35
CA ARG A 62 -9.10 -8.87 7.76
C ARG A 62 -8.23 -8.69 9.01
N GLY A 63 -8.38 -9.55 10.01
CA GLY A 63 -7.60 -9.49 11.26
C GLY A 63 -6.10 -9.63 11.00
N SER A 64 -5.72 -10.64 10.22
CA SER A 64 -4.33 -10.92 9.84
C SER A 64 -3.68 -9.72 9.12
N ILE A 65 -4.41 -9.09 8.20
CA ILE A 65 -3.92 -7.88 7.49
C ILE A 65 -3.69 -6.72 8.45
N LEU A 66 -4.64 -6.46 9.35
CA LEU A 66 -4.53 -5.35 10.31
C LEU A 66 -3.39 -5.57 11.32
N GLU A 67 -3.19 -6.81 11.78
CA GLU A 67 -2.08 -7.17 12.65
C GLU A 67 -0.74 -7.02 11.93
N GLN A 68 -0.62 -7.50 10.68
CA GLN A 68 0.59 -7.35 9.88
C GLN A 68 0.93 -5.87 9.64
N ALA A 69 -0.06 -5.05 9.30
CA ALA A 69 0.12 -3.63 9.09
C ALA A 69 0.61 -2.93 10.38
N GLU A 70 0.03 -3.26 11.53
CA GLU A 70 0.43 -2.70 12.83
C GLU A 70 1.88 -3.07 13.18
N LEU A 71 2.31 -4.31 12.93
CA LEU A 71 3.71 -4.74 13.13
C LEU A 71 4.71 -3.95 12.27
N LEU A 72 4.25 -3.42 11.13
CA LEU A 72 5.02 -2.56 10.23
C LEU A 72 4.85 -1.07 10.52
N GLY A 73 4.15 -0.71 11.60
CA GLY A 73 3.92 0.68 12.01
C GLY A 73 2.83 1.40 11.22
N MET A 74 2.00 0.67 10.47
CA MET A 74 0.88 1.19 9.69
C MET A 74 -0.44 0.99 10.45
N ASP A 75 -0.97 2.06 11.05
CA ASP A 75 -2.31 2.06 11.63
C ASP A 75 -3.37 2.15 10.51
N MET A 76 -3.95 1.00 10.15
CA MET A 76 -5.03 0.89 9.15
C MET A 76 -6.41 0.68 9.79
N ARG A 77 -6.55 0.88 11.11
CA ARG A 77 -7.83 0.65 11.82
C ARG A 77 -8.81 1.82 11.72
N LYS A 78 -8.32 3.01 11.34
CA LYS A 78 -9.11 4.25 11.30
C LYS A 78 -10.06 4.37 10.12
N GLY A 79 -9.86 3.57 9.07
CA GLY A 79 -10.72 3.55 7.87
C GLY A 79 -11.92 2.60 7.96
N VAL A 80 -12.31 2.17 9.17
CA VAL A 80 -13.40 1.22 9.42
C VAL A 80 -14.60 1.95 10.02
#